data_AF-A0A0P9FUG6-F1
#
_entry.id   AF-A0A0P9FUG6-F1
#
_cell.length_a   1.000
_cell.length_b   1.000
_cell.length_c   1.000
_cell.angle_alpha   90.00
_cell.angle_beta   90.00
_cell.angle_gamma   90.00
#
_symmetry.space_group_name_H-M   'P 1'
#
loop_
_entity.id
_entity.type
_entity.pdbx_description
1 polymer ?
#
loop_
_entity_poly.entity_id
_entity_poly.type
_entity_poly.pdbx_seq_one_letter_code
_entity_poly.pdbx_strand_id
1 'polypeptide(L)'
;MKILLAISILLLPFFAQAGKVQRKCYSSDGTVKFTTRRCGPGEREEIVNSGQSLTQFAQKASNNVSTLGSGLDNSDLTYFLTQNYSQTAWSENIVRSYLEPEQAVVVVDTFRIYKLEEICQATMQWIDRYPHSRFDLSSMRLEFNTGETFDARYVKKSQCDFELRQ
;
A
#
# COMPACT_ATOMS: atom_id res chain seq x y z
N MET A 1 1.32 51.16 33.38
CA MET A 1 2.09 50.48 32.31
C MET A 1 2.03 48.98 32.57
N LYS A 2 1.38 48.21 31.68
CA LYS A 2 1.17 46.76 31.78
C LYS A 2 1.73 46.12 30.52
N ILE A 3 2.90 45.47 30.57
CA ILE A 3 3.27 44.40 29.63
C ILE A 3 4.19 43.44 30.40
N LEU A 4 3.64 42.31 30.85
CA LEU A 4 4.40 41.13 31.24
C LEU A 4 4.06 40.07 30.19
N LEU A 5 4.97 39.85 29.25
CA LEU A 5 4.84 38.84 28.21
C LEU A 5 5.37 37.52 28.76
N ALA A 6 4.46 36.57 28.90
CA ALA A 6 4.71 35.22 29.40
C ALA A 6 5.63 34.44 28.46
N ILE A 7 6.73 33.92 29.01
CA ILE A 7 7.58 32.93 28.35
C ILE A 7 6.97 31.56 28.67
N SER A 8 6.13 31.06 27.77
CA SER A 8 5.63 29.69 27.83
C SER A 8 6.74 28.74 27.36
N ILE A 9 7.46 28.16 28.34
CA ILE A 9 8.38 27.04 28.10
C ILE A 9 7.52 25.84 27.68
N LEU A 10 7.48 25.57 26.38
CA LEU A 10 6.92 24.35 25.81
C LEU A 10 7.84 23.18 26.17
N LEU A 11 7.54 22.51 27.28
CA LEU A 11 8.05 21.17 27.58
C LEU A 11 7.36 20.18 26.63
N LEU A 12 7.96 19.96 25.46
CA LEU A 12 7.59 18.84 24.61
C LEU A 12 8.06 17.55 25.29
N PRO A 13 7.18 16.55 25.50
CA PRO A 13 7.60 15.26 25.99
C PRO A 13 8.39 14.56 24.87
N PHE A 14 9.69 14.35 25.09
CA PHE A 14 10.44 13.40 24.29
C PHE A 14 9.88 12.01 24.58
N PHE A 15 8.98 11.53 23.72
CA PHE A 15 8.61 10.13 23.67
C PHE A 15 9.86 9.33 23.30
N ALA A 16 10.51 8.73 24.31
CA ALA A 16 11.47 7.66 24.09
C ALA A 16 10.73 6.45 23.51
N GLN A 17 10.62 6.39 22.18
CA GLN A 17 10.23 5.17 21.50
C GLN A 17 11.33 4.14 21.72
N ALA A 18 11.07 3.14 22.55
CA ALA A 18 11.86 1.90 22.57
C ALA A 18 11.72 1.24 21.19
N GLY A 19 12.68 1.52 20.31
CA GLY A 19 12.68 1.00 18.94
C GLY A 19 12.68 -0.52 18.96
N LYS A 20 11.65 -1.14 18.37
CA LYS A 20 11.62 -2.58 18.13
C LYS A 20 12.78 -2.91 17.18
N VAL A 21 13.81 -3.57 17.70
CA VAL A 21 14.97 -4.00 16.91
C VAL A 21 14.53 -5.08 15.93
N GLN A 22 14.46 -4.71 14.64
CA GLN A 22 14.16 -5.63 13.57
C GLN A 22 15.43 -6.40 13.20
N ARG A 23 15.29 -7.69 12.90
CA ARG A 23 16.39 -8.59 12.54
C ARG A 23 16.09 -9.24 11.22
N LYS A 24 17.12 -9.42 10.41
CA LYS A 24 17.10 -10.20 9.20
C LYS A 24 17.85 -11.50 9.47
N CYS A 25 17.17 -12.62 9.29
CA CYS A 25 17.74 -13.95 9.49
C CYS A 25 17.94 -14.61 8.12
N TYR A 26 19.16 -15.08 7.87
CA TYR A 26 19.49 -15.86 6.69
C TYR A 26 19.55 -17.33 7.09
N SER A 27 18.65 -18.12 6.51
CA SER A 27 18.64 -19.57 6.65
C SER A 27 19.69 -20.20 5.71
N SER A 28 20.14 -21.42 6.04
CA SER A 28 21.19 -22.12 5.29
C SER A 28 20.81 -22.50 3.85
N ASP A 29 19.51 -22.51 3.56
CA ASP A 29 18.90 -22.71 2.24
C ASP A 29 18.83 -21.40 1.41
N GLY A 30 19.30 -20.27 1.96
CA GLY A 30 19.24 -18.95 1.31
C GLY A 30 17.93 -18.19 1.55
N THR A 31 16.99 -18.77 2.29
CA THR A 31 15.73 -18.09 2.64
C THR A 31 16.00 -16.94 3.61
N VAL A 32 15.38 -15.79 3.34
CA VAL A 32 15.53 -14.58 4.15
C VAL A 32 14.22 -14.27 4.85
N LYS A 33 14.25 -14.14 6.18
CA LYS A 33 13.09 -13.74 6.98
C LYS A 33 13.38 -12.52 7.85
N PHE A 34 12.38 -11.67 8.02
CA PHE A 34 12.45 -10.50 8.91
C PHE A 34 11.66 -10.78 10.18
N THR A 35 12.26 -10.54 11.34
CA THR A 35 11.64 -10.84 12.65
C THR A 35 12.09 -9.83 13.70
N THR A 36 11.26 -9.62 14.71
CA THR A 36 11.64 -8.85 15.91
C THR A 36 12.20 -9.75 17.02
N ARG A 37 12.13 -11.07 16.84
CA ARG A 37 12.69 -12.10 17.73
C ARG A 37 14.10 -12.50 17.24
N ARG A 38 14.94 -13.08 18.11
CA ARG A 38 16.26 -13.60 17.70
C ARG A 38 16.13 -14.65 16.60
N CYS A 39 17.13 -14.74 15.73
CA CYS A 39 17.16 -15.76 14.68
C CYS A 39 17.27 -17.17 15.28
N GLY A 40 16.79 -18.15 14.53
CA GLY A 40 16.83 -19.56 14.92
C GLY A 40 18.27 -20.10 14.96
N PRO A 41 18.50 -21.21 15.66
CA PRO A 41 19.81 -21.86 15.69
C PRO A 41 20.29 -22.20 14.28
N GLY A 42 21.51 -21.77 13.91
CA GLY A 42 22.09 -22.00 12.58
C GLY A 42 21.77 -20.92 11.54
N GLU A 43 20.96 -19.92 11.87
CA GLU A 43 20.69 -18.78 10.99
C GLU A 43 21.70 -17.66 11.24
N ARG A 44 22.16 -17.00 10.17
CA ARG A 44 22.97 -15.79 10.30
C ARG A 44 22.06 -14.61 10.61
N GLU A 45 22.31 -13.92 11.72
CA GLU A 45 21.54 -12.73 12.15
C GLU A 45 22.21 -11.43 11.68
N GLU A 46 21.42 -10.54 11.12
CA GLU A 46 21.79 -9.15 10.84
C GLU A 46 20.78 -8.22 11.54
N ILE A 47 21.28 -7.36 12.42
CA ILE A 47 20.45 -6.40 13.15
C ILE A 47 20.12 -5.24 12.23
N VAL A 48 18.84 -5.11 11.88
CA VAL A 48 18.32 -4.02 11.05
C VAL A 48 17.98 -2.86 11.97
N ASN A 49 18.81 -1.82 11.94
CA ASN A 49 18.54 -0.59 12.64
C ASN A 49 17.32 0.08 11.98
N SER A 50 16.14 -0.06 12.60
CA SER A 50 14.85 0.34 12.04
C SER A 50 14.74 1.83 11.72
N GLY A 51 15.58 2.67 12.35
CA GLY A 51 15.71 4.09 12.01
C GLY A 51 16.44 4.32 10.68
N GLN A 52 17.44 3.49 10.37
CA GLN A 52 18.13 3.54 9.08
C GLN A 52 17.35 2.83 7.98
N SER A 53 16.59 1.76 8.24
CA SER A 53 15.83 1.09 7.17
C SER A 53 14.61 1.91 6.73
N LEU A 54 13.91 2.59 7.63
CA LEU A 54 12.80 3.49 7.28
C LEU A 54 13.32 4.77 6.63
N THR A 55 14.43 5.34 7.10
CA THR A 55 15.02 6.54 6.48
C THR A 55 15.69 6.19 5.15
N GLN A 56 16.32 5.03 4.98
CA GLN A 56 16.85 4.56 3.71
C GLN A 56 15.74 4.08 2.77
N PHE A 57 14.62 3.55 3.28
CA PHE A 57 13.45 3.24 2.47
C PHE A 57 12.74 4.53 2.04
N ALA A 58 12.60 5.50 2.93
CA ALA A 58 12.08 6.83 2.63
C ALA A 58 13.04 7.65 1.75
N GLN A 59 14.36 7.52 1.91
CA GLN A 59 15.37 8.11 1.04
C GLN A 59 15.49 7.36 -0.27
N LYS A 60 15.25 6.05 -0.35
CA LYS A 60 15.23 5.30 -1.62
C LYS A 60 13.91 5.52 -2.36
N ALA A 61 12.81 5.69 -1.63
CA ALA A 61 11.55 6.20 -2.16
C ALA A 61 11.69 7.66 -2.62
N SER A 62 12.31 8.53 -1.82
CA SER A 62 12.52 9.96 -2.14
C SER A 62 13.59 10.17 -3.23
N ASN A 63 14.66 9.37 -3.28
CA ASN A 63 15.70 9.44 -4.30
C ASN A 63 15.27 8.80 -5.64
N ASN A 64 14.31 7.86 -5.59
CA ASN A 64 13.59 7.43 -6.81
C ASN A 64 12.54 8.46 -7.23
N VAL A 65 11.97 9.24 -6.30
CA VAL A 65 11.06 10.35 -6.61
C VAL A 65 11.82 11.56 -7.17
N SER A 66 13.08 11.80 -6.76
CA SER A 66 13.88 12.92 -7.29
C SER A 66 14.47 12.68 -8.67
N THR A 67 14.31 11.48 -9.24
CA THR A 67 14.58 11.17 -10.66
C THR A 67 13.32 11.15 -11.53
N LEU A 68 12.13 11.34 -10.96
CA LEU A 68 10.87 11.53 -11.69
C LEU A 68 10.54 13.03 -11.76
N GLY A 69 11.31 13.73 -12.58
CA GLY A 69 10.88 15.03 -13.09
C GLY A 69 9.60 14.85 -13.93
N SER A 70 8.61 15.71 -13.66
CA SER A 70 7.33 15.89 -14.36
C SER A 70 6.26 14.81 -14.18
N GLY A 71 5.13 15.22 -13.58
CA GLY A 71 3.83 14.54 -13.72
C GLY A 71 3.44 13.61 -12.58
N LEU A 72 2.93 14.16 -11.47
CA LEU A 72 2.01 13.39 -10.62
C LEU A 72 0.73 13.19 -11.43
N ASP A 73 0.64 12.07 -12.12
CA ASP A 73 -0.46 11.79 -13.04
C ASP A 73 -1.45 10.82 -12.40
N ASN A 74 -2.67 11.31 -12.19
CA ASN A 74 -3.80 10.48 -11.76
C ASN A 74 -4.19 9.44 -12.84
N SER A 75 -3.56 9.44 -14.03
CA SER A 75 -3.64 8.36 -15.00
C SER A 75 -2.88 7.09 -14.59
N ASP A 76 -2.09 7.09 -13.52
CA ASP A 76 -1.66 5.85 -12.87
C ASP A 76 -2.75 5.40 -11.90
N LEU A 77 -3.42 4.29 -12.21
CA LEU A 77 -4.51 3.75 -11.39
C LEU A 77 -4.06 3.35 -9.97
N THR A 78 -2.85 2.82 -9.80
CA THR A 78 -2.33 2.48 -8.46
C THR A 78 -2.13 3.73 -7.64
N TYR A 79 -1.55 4.77 -8.26
CA TYR A 79 -1.37 6.07 -7.62
C TYR A 79 -2.72 6.69 -7.26
N PHE A 80 -3.66 6.74 -8.22
CA PHE A 80 -5.00 7.28 -8.02
C PHE A 80 -5.70 6.63 -6.83
N LEU A 81 -5.71 5.29 -6.76
CA LEU A 81 -6.40 4.58 -5.69
C LEU A 81 -5.70 4.72 -4.33
N THR A 82 -4.37 4.81 -4.29
CA THR A 82 -3.63 4.90 -3.01
C THR A 82 -3.56 6.32 -2.45
N GLN A 83 -3.40 7.34 -3.29
CA GLN A 83 -3.24 8.72 -2.83
C GLN A 83 -4.58 9.42 -2.59
N ASN A 84 -5.54 9.29 -3.52
CA ASN A 84 -6.81 10.00 -3.41
C ASN A 84 -7.73 9.39 -2.34
N TYR A 85 -7.45 8.15 -1.93
CA TYR A 85 -8.20 7.43 -0.91
C TYR A 85 -7.34 7.05 0.30
N SER A 86 -6.21 7.74 0.54
CA SER A 86 -5.28 7.47 1.65
C SER A 86 -5.91 7.45 3.05
N GLN A 87 -7.07 8.09 3.23
CA GLN A 87 -7.82 8.09 4.50
C GLN A 87 -8.83 6.93 4.63
N THR A 88 -9.03 6.17 3.55
CA THR A 88 -9.92 5.00 3.56
C THR A 88 -9.22 3.81 4.19
N ALA A 89 -10.00 2.94 4.83
CA ALA A 89 -9.48 1.74 5.46
C ALA A 89 -8.95 0.68 4.47
N TRP A 90 -9.06 0.89 3.15
CA TRP A 90 -8.67 -0.08 2.12
C TRP A 90 -7.50 0.37 1.24
N SER A 91 -7.11 1.65 1.27
CA SER A 91 -6.05 2.17 0.38
C SER A 91 -4.71 1.47 0.57
N GLU A 92 -4.36 1.14 1.82
CA GLU A 92 -3.19 0.35 2.19
C GLU A 92 -3.22 -1.11 1.71
N ASN A 93 -4.40 -1.61 1.29
CA ASN A 93 -4.56 -2.97 0.79
C ASN A 93 -4.37 -3.07 -0.72
N ILE A 94 -4.10 -1.98 -1.43
CA ILE A 94 -3.81 -2.03 -2.87
C ILE A 94 -2.32 -2.30 -3.06
N VAL A 95 -2.01 -3.40 -3.73
CA VAL A 95 -0.63 -3.83 -3.98
C VAL A 95 -0.10 -3.21 -5.25
N ARG A 96 -0.87 -3.31 -6.34
CA ARG A 96 -0.56 -2.76 -7.67
C ARG A 96 -1.79 -2.82 -8.57
N SER A 97 -1.72 -2.16 -9.72
CA SER A 97 -2.67 -2.34 -10.82
C SER A 97 -1.94 -2.48 -12.16
N TYR A 98 -2.63 -3.03 -13.14
CA TYR A 98 -2.16 -3.14 -14.52
C TYR A 98 -3.36 -3.15 -15.49
N LEU A 99 -3.09 -2.90 -16.77
CA LEU A 99 -4.12 -2.80 -17.80
C LEU A 99 -4.07 -3.99 -18.75
N GLU A 100 -5.25 -4.49 -19.08
CA GLU A 100 -5.54 -5.45 -20.15
C GLU A 100 -6.42 -4.77 -21.21
N PRO A 101 -6.56 -5.34 -22.42
CA PRO A 101 -7.32 -4.72 -23.53
C PRO A 101 -8.64 -4.05 -23.16
N GLU A 102 -9.44 -4.69 -22.30
CA GLU A 102 -10.78 -4.22 -21.91
C GLU A 102 -10.93 -4.05 -20.39
N GLN A 103 -9.88 -4.32 -19.61
CA GLN A 103 -9.97 -4.43 -18.16
C GLN A 103 -8.86 -3.67 -17.43
N ALA A 104 -9.24 -2.91 -16.41
CA ALA A 104 -8.32 -2.45 -15.38
C ALA A 104 -8.22 -3.52 -14.28
N VAL A 105 -7.03 -4.10 -14.07
CA VAL A 105 -6.83 -5.14 -13.06
C VAL A 105 -6.20 -4.54 -11.81
N VAL A 106 -6.83 -4.75 -10.66
CA VAL A 106 -6.36 -4.26 -9.36
C VAL A 106 -6.03 -5.43 -8.45
N VAL A 107 -4.77 -5.50 -8.02
CA VAL A 107 -4.28 -6.54 -7.11
C VAL A 107 -4.39 -6.03 -5.67
N VAL A 108 -5.10 -6.77 -4.83
CA VAL A 108 -5.43 -6.37 -3.46
C VAL A 108 -4.97 -7.40 -2.42
N ASP A 109 -4.71 -6.93 -1.21
CA ASP A 109 -4.39 -7.72 -0.02
C ASP A 109 -5.53 -7.65 1.00
N THR A 110 -6.75 -7.89 0.54
CA THR A 110 -7.94 -7.96 1.39
C THR A 110 -9.02 -8.85 0.78
N PHE A 111 -9.81 -9.47 1.65
CA PHE A 111 -10.99 -10.26 1.29
C PHE A 111 -12.28 -9.64 1.87
N ARG A 112 -12.24 -8.37 2.29
CA ARG A 112 -13.41 -7.73 2.89
C ARG A 112 -14.30 -7.19 1.78
N ILE A 113 -15.49 -7.76 1.64
CA ILE A 113 -16.38 -7.50 0.51
C ILE A 113 -16.66 -6.01 0.29
N TYR A 114 -17.01 -5.27 1.36
CA TYR A 114 -17.27 -3.83 1.28
C TYR A 114 -16.06 -3.04 0.76
N LYS A 115 -14.82 -3.44 1.11
CA LYS A 115 -13.60 -2.81 0.59
C LYS A 115 -13.42 -3.10 -0.90
N LEU A 116 -13.71 -4.33 -1.32
CA LEU A 116 -13.61 -4.75 -2.72
C LEU A 116 -14.59 -3.97 -3.59
N GLU A 117 -15.82 -3.73 -3.09
CA GLU A 117 -16.84 -2.94 -3.76
C GLU A 117 -16.44 -1.46 -3.86
N GLU A 118 -15.92 -0.85 -2.79
CA GLU A 118 -15.40 0.52 -2.79
C GLU A 118 -14.23 0.69 -3.77
N ILE A 119 -13.28 -0.25 -3.79
CA ILE A 119 -12.16 -0.25 -4.76
C ILE A 119 -12.69 -0.36 -6.19
N CYS A 120 -13.70 -1.21 -6.42
CA CYS A 120 -14.32 -1.37 -7.72
C CYS A 120 -14.96 -0.07 -8.20
N GLN A 121 -15.73 0.60 -7.33
CA GLN A 121 -16.36 1.87 -7.66
C GLN A 121 -15.33 2.94 -7.99
N ALA A 122 -14.26 3.06 -7.20
CA ALA A 122 -13.18 4.01 -7.45
C ALA A 122 -12.46 3.71 -8.78
N THR A 123 -12.27 2.43 -9.11
CA THR A 123 -11.64 2.02 -10.37
C THR A 123 -12.53 2.31 -11.57
N MET A 124 -13.83 2.05 -11.49
CA MET A 124 -14.77 2.41 -12.57
C MET A 124 -14.81 3.92 -12.79
N GLN A 125 -14.83 4.73 -11.73
CA GLN A 125 -14.74 6.19 -11.84
C GLN A 125 -13.42 6.64 -12.47
N TRP A 126 -12.33 5.93 -12.20
CA TRP A 126 -11.04 6.20 -12.81
C TRP A 126 -11.06 5.91 -14.32
N ILE A 127 -11.63 4.78 -14.74
CA ILE A 127 -11.81 4.42 -16.17
C ILE A 127 -12.58 5.52 -16.90
N ASP A 128 -13.69 5.99 -16.32
CA ASP A 128 -14.52 7.04 -16.93
C ASP A 128 -13.79 8.40 -17.03
N ARG A 129 -12.92 8.69 -16.07
CA ARG A 129 -12.24 10.00 -15.96
C ARG A 129 -10.93 10.07 -16.75
N TYR A 130 -10.26 8.94 -16.94
CA TYR A 130 -8.94 8.86 -17.56
C TYR A 130 -8.94 7.82 -18.70
N PRO A 131 -9.62 8.13 -19.83
CA PRO A 131 -9.66 7.21 -20.97
C PRO A 131 -8.25 6.93 -21.51
N HIS A 132 -7.96 5.66 -21.80
CA HIS A 132 -6.64 5.23 -22.25
C HIS A 132 -6.55 5.19 -23.78
N SER A 133 -5.48 5.73 -24.36
CA SER A 133 -5.34 5.83 -25.82
C SER A 133 -5.13 4.49 -26.54
N ARG A 134 -4.72 3.45 -25.81
CA ARG A 134 -4.43 2.10 -26.36
C ARG A 134 -5.34 0.99 -25.85
N PHE A 135 -6.07 1.22 -24.76
CA PHE A 135 -6.86 0.20 -24.09
C PHE A 135 -8.29 0.72 -23.99
N ASP A 136 -9.25 -0.04 -24.49
CA ASP A 136 -10.67 0.32 -24.45
C ASP A 136 -11.28 -0.24 -23.17
N LEU A 137 -10.86 0.36 -22.06
CA LEU A 137 -11.22 -0.09 -20.73
C LEU A 137 -12.72 0.11 -20.51
N SER A 138 -13.46 -0.99 -20.37
CA SER A 138 -14.91 -0.98 -20.12
C SER A 138 -15.27 -1.69 -18.81
N SER A 139 -14.31 -2.38 -18.20
CA SER A 139 -14.52 -3.16 -17.00
C SER A 139 -13.27 -3.20 -16.11
N MET A 140 -13.40 -3.85 -14.97
CA MET A 140 -12.30 -4.04 -14.03
C MET A 140 -12.32 -5.45 -13.45
N ARG A 141 -11.14 -5.96 -13.05
CA ARG A 141 -10.96 -7.25 -12.36
C ARG A 141 -10.16 -7.11 -11.08
N LEU A 142 -10.61 -7.76 -10.01
CA LEU A 142 -9.88 -7.85 -8.74
C LEU A 142 -9.08 -9.14 -8.71
N GLU A 143 -7.82 -9.04 -8.28
CA GLU A 143 -6.95 -10.21 -8.04
C GLU A 143 -6.44 -10.17 -6.61
N PHE A 144 -6.38 -11.32 -5.95
CA PHE A 144 -5.82 -11.41 -4.61
C PHE A 144 -4.32 -11.67 -4.69
N ASN A 145 -3.54 -10.94 -3.89
CA ASN A 145 -2.09 -11.11 -3.82
C ASN A 145 -1.67 -12.51 -3.31
N THR A 146 -2.62 -13.27 -2.74
CA THR A 146 -2.43 -14.66 -2.29
C THR A 146 -2.40 -15.67 -3.44
N GLY A 147 -2.79 -15.28 -4.66
CA GLY A 147 -2.97 -16.18 -5.80
C GLY A 147 -4.32 -16.89 -5.84
N GLU A 148 -5.17 -16.67 -4.83
CA GLU A 148 -6.57 -17.10 -4.88
C GLU A 148 -7.34 -16.24 -5.90
N THR A 149 -8.27 -16.85 -6.64
CA THR A 149 -9.05 -16.12 -7.64
C THR A 149 -10.25 -15.44 -6.99
N PHE A 150 -10.70 -14.31 -7.54
CA PHE A 150 -11.93 -13.65 -7.10
C PHE A 150 -13.12 -14.62 -7.14
N ASP A 151 -13.24 -15.38 -8.23
CA ASP A 151 -14.30 -16.36 -8.44
C ASP A 151 -14.19 -17.58 -7.51
N ALA A 152 -13.08 -17.82 -6.83
CA ALA A 152 -13.04 -18.85 -5.79
C ALA A 152 -13.87 -18.45 -4.56
N ARG A 153 -13.98 -17.14 -4.28
CA ARG A 153 -14.60 -16.63 -3.06
C ARG A 153 -15.91 -15.89 -3.27
N TYR A 154 -16.08 -15.23 -4.40
CA TYR A 154 -17.18 -14.31 -4.62
C TYR A 154 -17.95 -14.62 -5.90
N VAL A 155 -19.15 -14.08 -5.97
CA VAL A 155 -20.00 -14.03 -7.15
C VAL A 155 -20.35 -12.57 -7.40
N LYS A 156 -20.13 -12.09 -8.63
CA LYS A 156 -20.55 -10.76 -9.05
C LYS A 156 -22.05 -10.78 -9.36
N LYS A 157 -22.85 -9.98 -8.65
CA LYS A 157 -24.29 -9.84 -8.92
C LYS A 157 -24.58 -8.72 -9.90
N SER A 158 -23.90 -7.59 -9.71
CA SER A 158 -23.93 -6.47 -10.63
C SER A 158 -22.58 -5.74 -10.61
N GLN A 159 -22.49 -4.55 -11.21
CA GLN A 159 -21.23 -3.79 -11.23
C GLN A 159 -20.88 -3.33 -9.81
N CYS A 160 -19.73 -3.77 -9.30
CA CYS A 160 -19.26 -3.46 -7.95
C CYS A 160 -20.21 -3.88 -6.81
N ASP A 161 -20.96 -4.95 -7.03
CA ASP A 161 -21.87 -5.57 -6.07
C ASP A 161 -21.57 -7.08 -6.04
N PHE A 162 -21.06 -7.53 -4.90
CA PHE A 162 -20.48 -8.86 -4.75
C PHE A 162 -21.19 -9.62 -3.63
N GLU A 163 -21.25 -10.94 -3.79
CA GLU A 163 -21.67 -11.85 -2.72
C GLU A 163 -20.62 -12.91 -2.46
N LEU A 164 -20.56 -13.40 -1.23
CA LEU A 164 -19.77 -14.60 -0.91
C LEU A 164 -20.34 -15.80 -1.65
N ARG A 165 -19.47 -16.58 -2.27
CA ARG A 165 -19.82 -17.86 -2.88
C ARG A 165 -20.12 -18.86 -1.76
N GLN A 166 -21.32 -19.44 -1.80
CA GLN A 166 -21.77 -20.50 -0.88
C GLN A 166 -21.21 -21.85 -1.28
#